data_AF-A0A0N4Z825-F1
#
_entry.id   AF-A0A0N4Z825-F1
#
_cell.length_a   1.000
_cell.length_b   1.000
_cell.length_c   1.000
_cell.angle_alpha   90.00
_cell.angle_beta   90.00
_cell.angle_gamma   90.00
#
_symmetry.space_group_name_H-M   'P 1'
#
loop_
_entity.id
_entity.type
_entity.pdbx_description
1 polymer ?
#
loop_
_entity_poly.entity_id
_entity_poly.type
_entity_poly.pdbx_seq_one_letter_code
_entity_poly.pdbx_strand_id
1 'polypeptide(L)'
;MWVPKGENKSVIVFLYGGSFATGSASIDIYNGSILALTQGVIVITLNYRVGPLGFAYFGEDTEAKGNAGLLDQQLGLKWIYENIRYFGGDNQSITIFGEIY
;
A
#
# COMPACT_ATOMS: atom_id res chain seq x y z
N MET A 1 2.19 8.71 -3.22
CA MET A 1 2.89 8.19 -4.42
C MET A 1 3.91 9.21 -4.88
N TRP A 2 5.13 8.77 -5.13
CA TRP A 2 6.23 9.58 -5.63
C TRP A 2 6.72 8.99 -6.94
N VAL A 3 6.74 9.80 -7.99
CA VAL A 3 7.02 9.36 -9.37
C VAL A 3 8.25 10.11 -9.89
N PRO A 4 9.38 9.43 -10.15
CA PRO A 4 10.53 10.04 -10.81
C PRO A 4 10.26 10.20 -12.32
N LYS A 5 11.06 11.02 -13.01
CA LYS A 5 10.93 11.18 -14.47
C LYS A 5 11.26 9.89 -15.23
N GLY A 6 10.54 9.67 -16.33
CA GLY A 6 10.74 8.56 -17.28
C GLY A 6 9.58 7.55 -17.27
N GLU A 7 9.75 6.47 -18.04
CA GLU A 7 8.76 5.41 -18.20
C GLU A 7 9.35 4.03 -17.83
N ASN A 8 8.48 3.01 -17.78
CA ASN A 8 8.79 1.62 -17.49
C ASN A 8 9.57 1.42 -16.17
N LYS A 9 9.15 2.12 -15.11
CA LYS A 9 9.80 2.09 -13.79
C LYS A 9 9.31 0.92 -12.94
N SER A 10 10.20 0.26 -12.22
CA SER A 10 9.81 -0.64 -11.12
C SER A 10 9.03 0.11 -10.05
N VAL A 11 8.12 -0.61 -9.40
CA VAL A 11 7.15 -0.06 -8.46
C VAL A 11 7.36 -0.71 -7.09
N ILE A 12 7.47 0.12 -6.07
CA ILE A 12 7.64 -0.29 -4.69
C ILE A 12 6.39 0.15 -3.91
N VAL A 13 5.68 -0.81 -3.31
CA VAL A 13 4.44 -0.57 -2.55
C VAL A 13 4.65 -0.87 -1.08
N PHE A 14 4.50 0.15 -0.23
CA PHE A 14 4.67 0.05 1.21
C PHE A 14 3.34 -0.13 1.91
N LEU A 15 3.30 -1.12 2.81
CA LEU A 15 2.23 -1.32 3.78
C LEU A 15 2.81 -1.06 5.17
N TYR A 16 2.29 -0.04 5.87
CA TYR A 16 2.77 0.33 7.20
C TYR A 16 2.37 -0.70 8.28
N GLY A 17 3.14 -0.71 9.38
CA GLY A 17 2.93 -1.57 10.55
C GLY A 17 1.90 -1.03 11.54
N GLY A 18 2.13 -1.17 12.84
CA GLY A 18 1.21 -0.73 13.89
C GLY A 18 0.27 -1.83 14.39
N SER A 19 0.68 -3.10 14.26
CA SER A 19 -0.02 -4.30 14.78
C SER A 19 -1.49 -4.40 14.37
N PHE A 20 -1.86 -3.91 13.19
CA PHE A 20 -3.24 -3.79 12.72
C PHE A 20 -4.16 -2.92 13.58
N ALA A 21 -3.63 -2.25 14.61
CA ALA A 21 -4.41 -1.43 15.54
C ALA A 21 -4.29 0.06 15.21
N THR A 22 -3.14 0.49 14.68
CA THR A 22 -2.81 1.89 14.38
C THR A 22 -1.93 1.98 13.13
N GLY A 23 -1.49 3.18 12.77
CA GLY A 23 -0.58 3.43 11.64
C GLY A 23 -1.20 4.35 10.59
N SER A 24 -0.35 4.88 9.70
CA SER A 24 -0.79 5.71 8.58
C SER A 24 0.27 5.74 7.48
N ALA A 25 -0.17 5.78 6.23
CA ALA A 25 0.68 5.97 5.06
C ALA A 25 1.30 7.38 4.98
N SER A 26 0.82 8.31 5.82
CA SER A 26 1.17 9.73 5.81
C SER A 26 2.26 10.12 6.81
N ILE A 27 2.79 9.20 7.62
CA ILE A 27 3.83 9.56 8.59
C ILE A 27 5.16 9.83 7.89
N ASP A 28 5.91 10.80 8.41
CA ASP A 28 7.11 11.34 7.73
C ASP A 28 8.18 10.28 7.44
N ILE A 29 8.30 9.26 8.29
CA ILE A 29 9.27 8.18 8.10
C ILE A 29 9.01 7.34 6.84
N TYR A 30 7.80 7.38 6.28
CA TYR A 30 7.43 6.69 5.05
C TYR A 30 7.44 7.60 3.82
N ASN A 31 8.03 8.80 3.93
CA ASN A 31 8.21 9.69 2.78
C ASN A 31 9.15 9.05 1.75
N GLY A 32 8.57 8.53 0.67
CA GLY A 32 9.29 7.80 -0.38
C GLY A 32 10.02 8.67 -1.40
N SER A 33 10.03 10.00 -1.26
CA SER A 33 10.56 10.91 -2.28
C SER A 33 12.06 10.69 -2.58
N ILE A 34 12.89 10.53 -1.55
CA ILE A 34 14.34 10.31 -1.71
C ILE A 34 14.61 8.95 -2.35
N LEU A 35 13.90 7.89 -1.94
CA LEU A 35 14.04 6.56 -2.53
C LEU A 35 13.62 6.58 -4.01
N ALA A 36 12.50 7.22 -4.33
CA ALA A 36 12.01 7.35 -5.70
C ALA A 36 13.01 8.07 -6.61
N LEU A 37 13.60 9.17 -6.11
CA LEU A 37 14.59 9.96 -6.86
C LEU A 37 15.91 9.22 -7.04
N THR A 38 16.45 8.64 -5.98
CA THR A 38 17.81 8.06 -5.99
C THR A 38 17.87 6.70 -6.71
N GLN A 39 16.81 5.89 -6.62
CA GLN A 39 16.76 4.57 -7.26
C GLN A 39 16.00 4.59 -8.58
N GLY A 40 15.35 5.71 -8.93
CA GLY A 40 14.57 5.82 -10.16
C GLY A 40 13.35 4.89 -10.20
N VAL A 41 12.74 4.62 -9.05
CA VAL A 41 11.56 3.73 -8.88
C VAL A 41 10.33 4.54 -8.48
N ILE A 42 9.13 4.03 -8.78
CA ILE A 42 7.90 4.60 -8.23
C ILE A 42 7.72 4.05 -6.82
N VAL A 43 7.43 4.95 -5.85
CA VAL A 43 7.14 4.55 -4.46
C VAL A 43 5.70 4.92 -4.12
N ILE A 44 4.95 3.96 -3.57
CA ILE A 44 3.55 4.11 -3.16
C ILE A 44 3.42 3.63 -1.73
N THR A 45 2.74 4.39 -0.89
CA THR A 45 2.31 3.97 0.46
C THR A 45 0.79 3.87 0.45
N LEU A 46 0.23 2.75 0.92
CA LEU A 46 -1.23 2.51 0.93
C LEU A 46 -1.80 2.64 2.35
N ASN A 47 -2.97 3.28 2.46
CA ASN A 47 -3.79 3.21 3.66
C ASN A 47 -4.68 1.97 3.64
N TYR A 48 -4.90 1.41 4.83
CA TYR A 48 -5.85 0.34 5.07
C TYR A 48 -6.52 0.55 6.42
N ARG A 49 -7.76 0.07 6.58
CA ARG A 49 -8.47 0.19 7.86
C ARG A 49 -7.75 -0.60 8.95
N VAL A 50 -7.68 -0.02 10.15
CA VAL A 50 -7.06 -0.58 11.35
C VAL A 50 -8.08 -0.73 12.47
N GLY A 51 -7.69 -1.44 13.53
CA GLY A 51 -8.50 -1.70 14.71
C GLY A 51 -9.80 -2.45 14.38
N PRO A 52 -10.85 -2.26 15.19
CA PRO A 52 -12.15 -2.88 14.94
C PRO A 52 -12.74 -2.54 13.55
N LEU A 53 -12.45 -1.36 13.00
CA LEU A 53 -12.95 -0.95 11.68
C LEU A 53 -12.35 -1.78 10.54
N GLY A 54 -11.13 -2.29 10.71
CA GLY A 54 -10.46 -3.16 9.74
C GLY A 54 -10.61 -4.64 10.02
N PHE A 55 -10.77 -5.04 11.29
CA PHE A 55 -10.53 -6.42 11.70
C PHE A 55 -11.60 -7.00 12.64
N ALA A 56 -12.67 -6.28 12.97
CA ALA A 56 -13.76 -6.87 13.76
C ALA A 56 -14.40 -8.05 13.03
N TYR A 57 -14.58 -9.14 13.76
CA TYR A 57 -15.30 -10.34 13.33
C TYR A 57 -16.36 -10.66 14.37
N PHE A 58 -17.63 -10.70 13.96
CA PHE A 58 -18.76 -11.00 14.85
C PHE A 58 -19.50 -12.30 14.49
N GLY A 59 -18.91 -13.13 13.64
CA GLY A 59 -19.48 -14.42 13.21
C GLY A 59 -19.91 -14.43 11.74
N GLU A 60 -20.09 -15.63 11.19
CA GLU A 60 -20.39 -15.86 9.77
C GLU A 60 -21.73 -15.28 9.33
N ASP A 61 -22.69 -15.11 10.25
CA ASP A 61 -24.02 -14.57 9.94
C ASP A 61 -24.11 -13.04 10.08
N THR A 62 -22.98 -12.35 10.27
CA THR A 62 -22.93 -10.89 10.48
C THR A 62 -22.27 -10.16 9.31
N GLU A 63 -22.53 -8.86 9.14
CA GLU A 63 -21.83 -8.03 8.14
C GLU A 63 -20.34 -7.82 8.46
N ALA A 64 -19.95 -7.98 9.73
CA ALA A 64 -18.57 -7.90 10.17
C ALA A 64 -17.85 -9.24 9.95
N LYS A 65 -17.44 -9.49 8.70
CA LYS A 65 -16.76 -10.73 8.26
C LYS A 65 -15.26 -10.80 8.62
N GLY A 66 -14.71 -9.79 9.29
CA GLY A 66 -13.26 -9.69 9.56
C GLY A 66 -12.44 -9.33 8.32
N ASN A 67 -11.14 -9.14 8.51
CA ASN A 67 -10.13 -8.92 7.47
C ASN A 67 -10.40 -7.79 6.45
N ALA A 68 -11.30 -6.87 6.75
CA ALA A 68 -11.60 -5.74 5.89
C ALA A 68 -10.37 -4.87 5.60
N GLY A 69 -9.44 -4.74 6.57
CA GLY A 69 -8.14 -4.09 6.38
C GLY A 69 -7.24 -4.83 5.39
N LEU A 70 -7.23 -6.18 5.37
CA LEU A 70 -6.50 -6.94 4.35
C LEU A 70 -7.14 -6.81 2.97
N LEU A 71 -8.47 -6.75 2.91
CA LEU A 71 -9.20 -6.50 1.67
C LEU A 71 -8.93 -5.10 1.11
N ASP A 72 -8.74 -4.09 1.98
CA ASP A 72 -8.31 -2.76 1.56
C ASP A 72 -6.91 -2.81 0.91
N GLN A 73 -5.97 -3.53 1.51
CA GLN A 73 -4.63 -3.73 0.95
C GLN A 73 -4.71 -4.42 -0.42
N GLN A 74 -5.49 -5.50 -0.53
CA GLN A 74 -5.71 -6.21 -1.78
C GLN A 74 -6.31 -5.30 -2.87
N LEU A 75 -7.31 -4.49 -2.51
CA LEU A 75 -7.94 -3.56 -3.43
C LEU A 75 -6.97 -2.47 -3.89
N GLY A 76 -6.16 -1.93 -2.97
CA GLY A 76 -5.10 -0.97 -3.30
C GLY A 76 -4.05 -1.56 -4.24
N LEU A 77 -3.61 -2.80 -4.01
CA LEU A 77 -2.68 -3.51 -4.88
C LEU A 77 -3.28 -3.78 -6.27
N LYS A 78 -4.56 -4.19 -6.34
CA LYS A 78 -5.27 -4.36 -7.60
C LYS A 78 -5.33 -3.04 -8.38
N TRP A 79 -5.68 -1.94 -7.71
CA TRP A 79 -5.70 -0.62 -8.34
C TRP A 79 -4.32 -0.25 -8.89
N ILE A 80 -3.24 -0.49 -8.14
CA ILE A 80 -1.88 -0.24 -8.61
C ILE A 80 -1.60 -1.09 -9.85
N TYR A 81 -1.85 -2.40 -9.82
CA TYR A 81 -1.59 -3.29 -10.96
C TYR A 81 -2.32 -2.85 -12.25
N GLU A 82 -3.58 -2.42 -12.13
CA GLU A 82 -4.41 -2.01 -13.26
C GLU A 82 -4.02 -0.63 -13.84
N ASN A 83 -3.48 0.26 -12.99
CA ASN A 83 -3.33 1.68 -13.30
C ASN A 83 -1.88 2.19 -13.36
N ILE A 84 -0.89 1.47 -12.84
CA ILE A 84 0.45 2.04 -12.62
C ILE A 84 1.17 2.42 -13.93
N ARG A 85 0.81 1.78 -15.04
CA ARG A 85 1.24 2.15 -16.40
C ARG A 85 0.95 3.61 -16.76
N TYR A 86 -0.16 4.18 -16.27
CA TYR A 86 -0.51 5.57 -16.52
C TYR A 86 0.40 6.58 -15.79
N PHE A 87 1.20 6.09 -14.84
CA PHE A 87 2.18 6.87 -14.09
C PHE A 87 3.62 6.52 -14.49
N GLY A 88 3.82 5.80 -15.60
CA GLY A 88 5.13 5.38 -16.09
C GLY A 88 5.72 4.17 -15.38
N GLY A 89 4.93 3.40 -14.63
CA GLY A 89 5.38 2.18 -13.97
C GLY A 89 5.13 0.90 -14.76
N ASP A 90 5.95 -0.11 -14.50
CA ASP A 90 5.81 -1.47 -15.01
C ASP A 90 4.96 -2.30 -14.04
N ASN A 91 3.78 -2.75 -14.47
CA ASN A 91 2.89 -3.57 -13.64
C ASN A 91 3.37 -5.03 -13.49
N GLN A 92 4.39 -5.46 -14.23
CA GLN A 92 5.07 -6.74 -14.04
C GLN A 92 6.24 -6.64 -13.04
N SER A 93 6.61 -5.43 -12.62
CA SER A 93 7.71 -5.16 -11.69
C SER A 93 7.21 -4.43 -10.44
N ILE A 94 6.35 -5.11 -9.68
CA ILE A 94 5.80 -4.61 -8.41
C ILE A 94 6.40 -5.39 -7.23
N THR A 95 7.06 -4.68 -6.32
CA THR A 95 7.58 -5.23 -5.06
C THR A 95 6.79 -4.68 -3.89
N ILE A 96 6.27 -5.57 -3.04
CA ILE A 96 5.59 -5.20 -1.80
C ILE A 96 6.58 -5.30 -0.64
N PHE A 97 6.60 -4.29 0.22
CA PHE A 97 7.40 -4.26 1.44
C PHE A 97 6.60 -3.67 2.60
N GLY A 98 6.98 -4.01 3.83
CA GLY A 98 6.29 -3.57 5.02
C GLY A 98 7.15 -3.73 6.27
N GLU A 99 6.66 -3.22 7.38
CA GLU A 99 7.33 -3.23 8.67
C GLU A 99 6.31 -3.60 9.78
N ILE A 100 6.79 -3.98 10.96
CA ILE A 100 5.97 -4.50 12.06
C ILE A 100 5.45 -3.38 12.98
N TYR A 101 6.28 -2.38 13.27
CA TYR A 101 6.03 -1.35 14.27
C TYR A 101 5.12 -0.22 13.79
#